data_AF-A0A9E3NNB6-F1
#
_entry.id   AF-A0A9E3NNB6-F1
#
_cell.length_a   1.000
_cell.length_b   1.000
_cell.length_c   1.000
_cell.angle_alpha   90.00
_cell.angle_beta   90.00
_cell.angle_gamma   90.00
#
_symmetry.space_group_name_H-M   'P 1'
#
loop_
_entity.id
_entity.type
_entity.pdbx_description
1 polymer ?
#
loop_
_entity_poly.entity_id
_entity_poly.type
_entity_poly.pdbx_seq_one_letter_code
_entity_poly.pdbx_strand_id
1 'polypeptide(L)'
;MKKISLFILSISLLASCTDFDIDDLGFKLVPIDSYVAFANTGGAITPIVRNVSESSAIQNLRIECPAGSLSDITVTYSFSGSAVFGTDFTVTTPGGTASATGGTIVIKRNKTPGGLADFDFVNLGIDPITDGVVDGNKTLTITLVSAINANGKEFVVGRGVEGATIYLKEAVINISDVD
;
A
#
# COMPACT_ATOMS: atom_id res chain seq x y z
N MET A 1 58.60 -22.98 32.10
CA MET A 1 57.18 -22.93 32.50
C MET A 1 56.73 -21.50 32.25
N LYS A 2 56.34 -21.01 31.06
CA LYS A 2 55.28 -21.41 30.10
C LYS A 2 53.93 -21.69 30.78
N LYS A 3 52.94 -20.83 30.48
CA LYS A 3 51.46 -21.03 30.58
C LYS A 3 50.64 -20.24 31.62
N ILE A 4 50.95 -18.97 31.95
CA ILE A 4 50.03 -18.17 32.82
C ILE A 4 49.66 -16.77 32.26
N SER A 5 50.23 -16.31 31.14
CA SER A 5 49.92 -14.95 30.62
C SER A 5 48.90 -14.91 29.48
N LEU A 6 48.30 -16.04 29.08
CA LEU A 6 47.40 -16.16 27.92
C LEU A 6 46.00 -16.69 28.33
N PHE A 7 45.44 -16.16 29.41
CA PHE A 7 44.06 -16.50 29.80
C PHE A 7 43.19 -15.28 30.15
N ILE A 8 43.80 -14.12 30.40
CA ILE A 8 43.06 -12.89 30.76
C ILE A 8 42.70 -12.05 29.52
N LEU A 9 43.41 -12.22 28.40
CA LEU A 9 43.09 -11.51 27.14
C LEU A 9 41.96 -12.17 26.32
N SER A 10 41.59 -13.40 26.65
CA SER A 10 40.57 -14.19 25.94
C SER A 10 39.15 -14.05 26.50
N ILE A 11 38.97 -13.40 27.66
CA ILE A 11 37.65 -13.18 28.27
C ILE A 11 37.08 -11.79 27.95
N SER A 12 37.94 -10.81 27.61
CA SER A 12 37.51 -9.47 27.22
C SER A 12 37.00 -9.35 25.77
N LEU A 13 37.12 -10.41 24.97
CA LEU A 13 36.63 -10.47 23.58
C LEU A 13 35.23 -11.10 23.45
N LEU A 14 34.64 -11.57 24.57
CA LEU A 14 33.29 -12.15 24.59
C LEU A 14 32.22 -11.16 25.12
N ALA A 15 32.62 -9.95 25.53
CA ALA A 15 31.73 -8.94 26.12
C ALA A 15 31.40 -7.78 25.16
N SER A 16 31.61 -7.94 23.85
CA SER A 16 31.17 -6.96 22.84
C SER A 16 30.08 -7.51 21.93
N CYS A 17 29.07 -8.16 22.50
CA CYS A 17 27.72 -7.96 21.98
C CYS A 17 27.20 -6.73 22.69
N THR A 18 27.56 -5.54 22.21
CA THR A 18 26.75 -4.36 22.51
C THR A 18 25.38 -4.68 21.95
N ASP A 19 24.45 -5.00 22.84
CA ASP A 19 23.04 -5.08 22.49
C ASP A 19 22.70 -3.71 21.90
N PHE A 20 22.57 -3.65 20.58
CA PHE A 20 22.16 -2.43 19.91
C PHE A 20 20.67 -2.31 20.18
N ASP A 21 20.35 -1.77 21.35
CA ASP A 21 18.97 -1.44 21.65
C ASP A 21 18.59 -0.28 20.72
N ILE A 22 17.65 -0.56 19.82
CA ILE A 22 17.16 0.43 18.84
C ILE A 22 16.57 1.64 19.58
N ASP A 23 16.08 1.43 20.81
CA ASP A 23 15.54 2.46 21.67
C ASP A 23 16.63 3.46 22.14
N ASP A 24 17.90 3.02 22.27
CA ASP A 24 19.05 3.88 22.61
C ASP A 24 19.50 4.77 21.44
N LEU A 25 19.06 4.48 20.22
CA LEU A 25 19.32 5.29 19.02
C LEU A 25 18.27 6.40 18.82
N GLY A 26 17.31 6.54 19.74
CA GLY A 26 16.24 7.54 19.65
C GLY A 26 15.18 7.22 18.59
N PHE A 27 15.20 6.01 18.02
CA PHE A 27 14.18 5.54 17.11
C PHE A 27 13.12 4.77 17.90
N LYS A 28 11.92 5.34 18.04
CA LYS A 28 10.77 4.59 18.52
C LYS A 28 10.16 3.83 17.35
N LEU A 29 10.54 2.56 17.19
CA LEU A 29 9.85 1.67 16.26
C LEU A 29 8.54 1.22 16.90
N VAL A 30 7.41 1.61 16.32
CA VAL A 30 6.12 1.05 16.73
C VAL A 30 5.78 -0.09 15.78
N PRO A 31 5.67 -1.33 16.28
CA PRO A 31 5.24 -2.44 15.45
C PRO A 31 3.79 -2.21 15.04
N ILE A 32 3.57 -1.93 13.77
CA ILE A 32 2.25 -2.07 13.16
C ILE A 32 2.12 -3.54 12.73
N ASP A 33 1.15 -4.25 13.29
CA ASP A 33 0.96 -5.69 13.05
C ASP A 33 0.78 -6.02 11.56
N SER A 34 0.15 -5.11 10.80
CA SER A 34 0.04 -5.15 9.34
C SER A 34 -0.68 -3.88 8.84
N TYR A 35 -0.53 -3.55 7.55
CA TYR A 35 -1.24 -2.46 6.89
C TYR A 35 -1.60 -2.83 5.45
N VAL A 36 -2.60 -2.14 4.92
CA VAL A 36 -3.00 -2.18 3.51
C VAL A 36 -2.78 -0.81 2.89
N ALA A 37 -2.02 -0.73 1.81
CA ALA A 37 -1.72 0.54 1.16
C ALA A 37 -1.65 0.39 -0.36
N PHE A 38 -1.71 1.51 -1.07
CA PHE A 38 -1.22 1.53 -2.44
C PHE A 38 0.29 1.23 -2.47
N ALA A 39 0.71 0.48 -3.48
CA ALA A 39 2.11 0.15 -3.69
C ALA A 39 2.87 1.36 -4.24
N ASN A 40 4.01 1.66 -3.63
CA ASN A 40 4.99 2.61 -4.13
C ASN A 40 6.29 1.89 -4.46
N THR A 41 6.94 2.31 -5.53
CA THR A 41 8.27 1.79 -5.90
C THR A 41 9.23 1.96 -4.72
N GLY A 42 9.85 0.86 -4.28
CA GLY A 42 10.80 0.86 -3.17
C GLY A 42 10.22 1.20 -1.80
N GLY A 43 8.89 1.13 -1.62
CA GLY A 43 8.23 1.44 -0.34
C GLY A 43 8.25 2.93 0.02
N ALA A 44 8.52 3.81 -0.95
CA ALA A 44 8.57 5.25 -0.76
C ALA A 44 7.25 5.80 -0.17
N ILE A 45 7.35 6.92 0.55
CA ILE A 45 6.20 7.66 1.08
C ILE A 45 5.88 8.90 0.21
N THR A 46 5.79 8.71 -1.10
CA THR A 46 5.38 9.77 -2.04
C THR A 46 3.90 9.64 -2.39
N PRO A 47 3.16 10.76 -2.55
CA PRO A 47 1.81 10.73 -3.11
C PRO A 47 1.80 10.05 -4.48
N ILE A 48 0.78 9.21 -4.73
CA ILE A 48 0.58 8.59 -6.04
C ILE A 48 -0.22 9.56 -6.89
N VAL A 49 0.42 10.07 -7.93
CA VAL A 49 -0.20 10.94 -8.93
C VAL A 49 0.09 10.38 -10.31
N ARG A 50 -0.95 10.18 -11.12
CA ARG A 50 -0.83 9.80 -12.52
C ARG A 50 -1.52 10.84 -13.40
N ASN A 51 -0.86 11.20 -14.49
CA ASN A 51 -1.44 12.05 -15.53
C ASN A 51 -1.64 11.19 -16.77
N VAL A 52 -2.88 11.08 -17.22
CA VAL A 52 -3.29 10.21 -18.32
C VAL A 52 -4.23 10.98 -19.25
N SER A 53 -4.38 10.52 -20.48
CA SER A 53 -5.51 10.93 -21.32
C SER A 53 -6.72 10.05 -21.08
N GLU A 54 -7.90 10.53 -21.44
CA GLU A 54 -9.11 9.70 -21.55
C GLU A 54 -9.00 8.54 -22.57
N SER A 55 -8.01 8.61 -23.47
CA SER A 55 -7.66 7.54 -24.42
C SER A 55 -6.54 6.61 -23.93
N SER A 56 -6.05 6.80 -22.71
CA SER A 56 -4.98 6.00 -22.14
C SER A 56 -5.45 4.59 -21.78
N ALA A 57 -4.51 3.64 -21.80
CA ALA A 57 -4.77 2.29 -21.32
C ALA A 57 -5.18 2.28 -19.83
N ILE A 58 -5.76 1.15 -19.40
CA ILE A 58 -6.17 0.92 -18.01
C ILE A 58 -5.01 1.19 -17.03
N GLN A 59 -5.29 2.04 -16.05
CA GLN A 59 -4.40 2.40 -14.97
C GLN A 59 -4.55 1.41 -13.81
N ASN A 60 -3.58 0.51 -13.70
CA ASN A 60 -3.53 -0.45 -12.59
C ASN A 60 -2.91 0.18 -11.33
N LEU A 61 -3.73 0.44 -10.32
CA LEU A 61 -3.30 0.83 -8.98
C LEU A 61 -3.15 -0.44 -8.13
N ARG A 62 -1.91 -0.83 -7.84
CA ARG A 62 -1.63 -1.97 -6.97
C ARG A 62 -1.92 -1.60 -5.52
N ILE A 63 -2.75 -2.39 -4.85
CA ILE A 63 -3.03 -2.32 -3.41
C ILE A 63 -2.42 -3.57 -2.80
N GLU A 64 -1.63 -3.41 -1.74
CA GLU A 64 -0.85 -4.49 -1.13
C GLU A 64 -1.01 -4.54 0.39
N CYS A 65 -0.83 -5.74 0.93
CA CYS A 65 -0.70 -6.05 2.35
C CYS A 65 0.69 -6.65 2.59
N PRO A 66 1.70 -5.85 2.94
CA PRO A 66 3.09 -6.33 2.95
C PRO A 66 3.41 -7.39 4.01
N ALA A 67 2.70 -7.40 5.14
CA ALA A 67 2.86 -8.48 6.12
C ALA A 67 2.01 -9.73 5.77
N GLY A 68 1.23 -9.68 4.68
CA GLY A 68 0.29 -10.73 4.28
C GLY A 68 -0.90 -10.87 5.22
N SER A 69 -1.78 -11.81 4.90
CA SER A 69 -2.92 -12.20 5.73
C SER A 69 -3.21 -13.70 5.64
N LEU A 70 -3.72 -14.27 6.72
CA LEU A 70 -4.15 -15.67 6.77
C LEU A 70 -5.53 -15.91 6.12
N SER A 71 -6.20 -14.86 5.67
CA SER A 71 -7.47 -14.91 4.93
C SER A 71 -7.58 -13.73 3.96
N ASP A 72 -8.52 -13.82 3.01
CA ASP A 72 -8.81 -12.74 2.06
C ASP A 72 -9.12 -11.42 2.81
N ILE A 73 -8.64 -10.31 2.28
CA ILE A 73 -8.86 -8.97 2.82
C ILE A 73 -9.80 -8.21 1.91
N THR A 74 -10.92 -7.73 2.45
CA THR A 74 -11.82 -6.80 1.75
C THR A 74 -11.38 -5.37 2.04
N VAL A 75 -11.03 -4.64 0.99
CA VAL A 75 -10.61 -3.24 1.05
C VAL A 75 -11.74 -2.37 0.53
N THR A 76 -12.17 -1.41 1.33
CA THR A 76 -13.15 -0.39 0.94
C THR A 76 -12.42 0.86 0.48
N TYR A 77 -12.83 1.42 -0.66
CA TYR A 77 -12.30 2.67 -1.20
C TYR A 77 -13.42 3.63 -1.59
N SER A 78 -13.12 4.91 -1.64
CA SER A 78 -14.03 5.98 -2.07
C SER A 78 -13.48 6.78 -3.24
N PHE A 79 -14.36 7.37 -4.04
CA PHE A 79 -14.02 8.33 -5.09
C PHE A 79 -14.37 9.75 -4.67
N SER A 80 -13.57 10.70 -5.13
CA SER A 80 -13.84 12.14 -5.06
C SER A 80 -13.12 12.85 -6.21
N GLY A 81 -13.37 14.15 -6.37
CA GLY A 81 -12.83 14.96 -7.46
C GLY A 81 -13.92 15.37 -8.46
N SER A 82 -13.50 15.81 -9.65
CA SER A 82 -14.42 16.24 -10.72
C SER A 82 -14.79 15.12 -11.67
N ALA A 83 -14.03 14.01 -11.69
CA ALA A 83 -14.32 12.88 -12.57
C ALA A 83 -15.57 12.10 -12.11
N VAL A 84 -16.43 11.74 -13.06
CA VAL A 84 -17.71 11.05 -12.85
C VAL A 84 -17.62 9.59 -13.27
N PHE A 85 -17.91 8.67 -12.33
CA PHE A 85 -17.94 7.24 -12.61
C PHE A 85 -19.02 6.88 -13.63
N GLY A 86 -18.65 6.12 -14.65
CA GLY A 86 -19.53 5.71 -15.76
C GLY A 86 -19.61 6.72 -16.89
N THR A 87 -19.03 7.91 -16.72
CA THR A 87 -18.91 8.94 -17.78
C THR A 87 -17.44 9.15 -18.14
N ASP A 88 -16.60 9.47 -17.16
CA ASP A 88 -15.18 9.81 -17.39
C ASP A 88 -14.26 8.60 -17.14
N PHE A 89 -14.74 7.61 -16.37
CA PHE A 89 -13.99 6.39 -16.06
C PHE A 89 -14.89 5.23 -15.67
N THR A 90 -14.43 3.99 -15.92
CA THR A 90 -14.94 2.77 -15.28
C THR A 90 -13.86 2.13 -14.40
N VAL A 91 -14.27 1.13 -13.60
CA VAL A 91 -13.38 0.46 -12.65
C VAL A 91 -13.54 -1.04 -12.69
N THR A 92 -12.40 -1.75 -12.72
CA THR A 92 -12.32 -3.21 -12.54
C THR A 92 -11.87 -3.54 -11.13
N THR A 93 -12.73 -4.26 -10.39
CA THR A 93 -12.51 -4.66 -8.98
C THR A 93 -12.54 -6.17 -8.78
N PRO A 94 -11.41 -6.87 -8.88
CA PRO A 94 -11.35 -8.31 -8.62
C PRO A 94 -11.93 -8.68 -7.25
N GLY A 95 -12.95 -9.53 -7.26
CA GLY A 95 -13.62 -10.03 -6.06
C GLY A 95 -14.45 -9.00 -5.28
N GLY A 96 -14.62 -7.78 -5.79
CA GLY A 96 -15.34 -6.70 -5.12
C GLY A 96 -16.41 -6.05 -6.00
N THR A 97 -16.76 -4.81 -5.69
CA THR A 97 -17.83 -4.04 -6.34
C THR A 97 -17.41 -2.60 -6.57
N ALA A 98 -17.98 -1.94 -7.58
CA ALA A 98 -17.79 -0.51 -7.85
C ALA A 98 -19.14 0.21 -7.99
N SER A 99 -19.18 1.46 -7.53
CA SER A 99 -20.32 2.37 -7.58
C SER A 99 -19.84 3.82 -7.74
N ALA A 100 -20.77 4.75 -7.90
CA ALA A 100 -20.45 6.17 -8.14
C ALA A 100 -19.59 6.82 -7.03
N THR A 101 -19.71 6.37 -5.79
CA THR A 101 -18.98 6.93 -4.64
C THR A 101 -17.74 6.13 -4.25
N GLY A 102 -17.46 5.02 -4.92
CA GLY A 102 -16.40 4.08 -4.54
C GLY A 102 -16.87 2.63 -4.54
N GLY A 103 -16.26 1.78 -3.73
CA GLY A 103 -16.57 0.37 -3.74
C GLY A 103 -15.66 -0.47 -2.86
N THR A 104 -15.61 -1.76 -3.19
CA THR A 104 -14.78 -2.75 -2.52
C THR A 104 -13.91 -3.50 -3.52
N ILE A 105 -12.77 -4.00 -3.05
CA ILE A 105 -11.88 -4.88 -3.81
C ILE A 105 -11.27 -5.90 -2.85
N VAL A 106 -10.99 -7.12 -3.33
CA VAL A 106 -10.50 -8.18 -2.47
C VAL A 106 -9.05 -8.51 -2.79
N ILE A 107 -8.18 -8.34 -1.80
CA ILE A 107 -6.84 -8.94 -1.81
C ILE A 107 -7.02 -10.41 -1.45
N LYS A 108 -6.78 -11.29 -2.42
CA LYS A 108 -6.82 -12.73 -2.18
C LYS A 108 -5.60 -13.15 -1.38
N ARG A 109 -5.82 -14.01 -0.38
CA ARG A 109 -4.71 -14.67 0.30
C ARG A 109 -3.92 -15.50 -0.70
N ASN A 110 -2.63 -15.23 -0.83
CA ASN A 110 -1.74 -16.10 -1.57
C ASN A 110 -1.57 -17.43 -0.81
N LYS A 111 -1.99 -18.53 -1.44
CA LYS A 111 -1.97 -19.87 -0.83
C LYS A 111 -0.67 -20.62 -1.08
N THR A 112 0.31 -20.01 -1.75
CA THR A 112 1.53 -20.70 -2.19
C THR A 112 2.36 -21.16 -0.99
N PRO A 113 2.42 -22.47 -0.69
CA PRO A 113 3.17 -22.98 0.44
C PRO A 113 4.67 -22.79 0.19
N GLY A 114 5.38 -22.14 1.12
CA GLY A 114 6.84 -22.00 1.07
C GLY A 114 7.38 -20.75 0.33
N GLY A 115 6.51 -19.88 -0.18
CA GLY A 115 6.92 -18.56 -0.68
C GLY A 115 7.15 -17.60 0.48
N LEU A 116 8.41 -17.34 0.84
CA LEU A 116 8.78 -16.42 1.93
C LEU A 116 8.62 -14.92 1.59
N ALA A 117 7.94 -14.54 0.51
CA ALA A 117 7.99 -13.15 0.04
C ALA A 117 6.82 -12.64 -0.81
N ASP A 118 5.78 -13.42 -1.05
CA ASP A 118 4.69 -12.91 -1.88
C ASP A 118 3.77 -12.04 -1.03
N PHE A 119 4.03 -10.74 -1.07
CA PHE A 119 3.10 -9.72 -0.60
C PHE A 119 1.72 -10.00 -1.18
N ASP A 120 0.70 -10.12 -0.33
CA ASP A 120 -0.67 -10.23 -0.80
C ASP A 120 -1.05 -8.92 -1.50
N PHE A 121 -1.46 -8.96 -2.77
CA PHE A 121 -1.82 -7.76 -3.52
C PHE A 121 -3.00 -7.97 -4.48
N VAL A 122 -3.58 -6.87 -4.91
CA VAL A 122 -4.60 -6.81 -5.97
C VAL A 122 -4.40 -5.53 -6.78
N ASN A 123 -4.78 -5.55 -8.06
CA ASN A 123 -4.79 -4.34 -8.89
C ASN A 123 -6.22 -3.82 -9.01
N LEU A 124 -6.42 -2.57 -8.60
CA LEU A 124 -7.59 -1.79 -8.92
C LEU A 124 -7.37 -1.17 -10.31
N GLY A 125 -8.13 -1.62 -11.31
CA GLY A 125 -8.02 -1.12 -12.68
C GLY A 125 -8.93 0.09 -12.87
N ILE A 126 -8.36 1.26 -13.16
CA ILE A 126 -9.13 2.45 -13.55
C ILE A 126 -9.03 2.60 -15.07
N ASP A 127 -10.16 2.59 -15.75
CA ASP A 127 -10.23 2.69 -17.21
C ASP A 127 -10.83 4.05 -17.60
N PRO A 128 -10.02 5.02 -18.06
CA PRO A 128 -10.54 6.28 -18.59
C PRO A 128 -11.47 6.04 -19.78
N ILE A 129 -12.53 6.82 -19.89
CA ILE A 129 -13.50 6.71 -20.99
C ILE A 129 -13.35 7.96 -21.86
N THR A 130 -13.18 7.75 -23.17
CA THR A 130 -13.33 8.82 -24.17
C THR A 130 -14.81 9.00 -24.50
N ASP A 131 -15.31 10.23 -24.45
CA ASP A 131 -16.75 10.50 -24.66
C ASP A 131 -17.07 11.32 -25.93
N GLY A 132 -16.06 11.85 -26.63
CA GLY A 132 -16.23 12.62 -27.86
C GLY A 132 -16.65 14.07 -27.61
N VAL A 133 -16.51 14.58 -26.38
CA VAL A 133 -17.00 15.88 -25.95
C VAL A 133 -15.89 16.65 -25.23
N VAL A 134 -15.56 17.84 -25.76
CA VAL A 134 -14.65 18.77 -25.07
C VAL A 134 -15.29 19.25 -23.76
N ASP A 135 -14.86 18.66 -22.65
CA ASP A 135 -15.40 18.93 -21.32
C ASP A 135 -14.31 19.26 -20.27
N GLY A 136 -13.05 19.30 -20.72
CA GLY A 136 -11.88 19.74 -19.99
C GLY A 136 -11.35 18.74 -18.96
N ASN A 137 -10.10 18.95 -18.55
CA ASN A 137 -9.40 18.03 -17.64
C ASN A 137 -10.17 17.73 -16.35
N LYS A 138 -10.21 16.45 -15.99
CA LYS A 138 -10.84 15.94 -14.76
C LYS A 138 -9.81 15.40 -13.78
N THR A 139 -10.19 15.36 -12.51
CA THR A 139 -9.41 14.73 -11.45
C THR A 139 -10.24 13.68 -10.75
N LEU A 140 -9.68 12.47 -10.65
CA LEU A 140 -10.18 11.39 -9.81
C LEU A 140 -9.22 11.19 -8.63
N THR A 141 -9.74 11.28 -7.42
CA THR A 141 -9.03 10.91 -6.20
C THR A 141 -9.66 9.65 -5.61
N ILE A 142 -8.87 8.59 -5.53
CA ILE A 142 -9.23 7.32 -4.90
C ILE A 142 -8.62 7.27 -3.50
N THR A 143 -9.45 7.06 -2.48
CA THR A 143 -9.03 6.99 -1.08
C THR A 143 -9.34 5.61 -0.51
N LEU A 144 -8.35 4.93 0.08
CA LEU A 144 -8.57 3.72 0.87
C LEU A 144 -9.22 4.12 2.21
N VAL A 145 -10.37 3.52 2.53
CA VAL A 145 -11.19 3.88 3.69
C VAL A 145 -11.02 2.88 4.82
N SER A 146 -11.09 1.58 4.51
CA SER A 146 -10.95 0.51 5.48
C SER A 146 -10.45 -0.77 4.84
N ALA A 147 -9.88 -1.67 5.64
CA ALA A 147 -9.47 -3.00 5.21
C ALA A 147 -9.73 -4.00 6.32
N ILE A 148 -10.52 -5.04 6.02
CA ILE A 148 -10.97 -6.04 6.99
C ILE A 148 -10.86 -7.43 6.37
N ASN A 149 -10.26 -8.39 7.08
CA ASN A 149 -10.23 -9.77 6.59
C ASN A 149 -11.48 -10.56 6.97
N ALA A 150 -11.63 -11.77 6.41
CA ALA A 150 -12.78 -12.63 6.66
C ALA A 150 -12.99 -13.00 8.15
N ASN A 151 -11.95 -12.88 8.98
CA ASN A 151 -12.01 -13.15 10.43
C ASN A 151 -12.37 -11.91 11.26
N GLY A 152 -12.61 -10.75 10.61
CA GLY A 152 -12.92 -9.50 11.29
C GLY A 152 -11.71 -8.72 11.82
N LYS A 153 -10.48 -9.13 11.48
CA LYS A 153 -9.28 -8.31 11.80
C LYS A 153 -9.26 -7.08 10.89
N GLU A 154 -9.20 -5.91 11.51
CA GLU A 154 -8.99 -4.64 10.83
C GLU A 154 -7.49 -4.42 10.55
N PHE A 155 -7.20 -3.81 9.40
CA PHE A 155 -5.86 -3.42 8.99
C PHE A 155 -5.80 -1.91 8.90
N VAL A 156 -4.66 -1.33 9.31
CA VAL A 156 -4.40 0.09 9.09
C VAL A 156 -4.36 0.35 7.59
N VAL A 157 -5.04 1.41 7.13
CA VAL A 157 -5.03 1.80 5.71
C VAL A 157 -4.06 2.94 5.44
N GLY A 158 -3.31 2.81 4.36
CA GLY A 158 -2.30 3.76 3.92
C GLY A 158 -0.89 3.45 4.44
N ARG A 159 0.09 4.14 3.86
CA ARG A 159 1.51 4.04 4.24
C ARG A 159 1.92 5.28 5.03
N GLY A 160 2.56 5.09 6.18
CA GLY A 160 3.05 6.18 7.03
C GLY A 160 3.69 5.68 8.32
N VAL A 161 4.31 6.60 9.06
CA VAL A 161 4.80 6.37 10.43
C VAL A 161 3.70 6.76 11.40
N GLU A 162 3.50 6.00 12.49
CA GLU A 162 2.55 6.38 13.54
C GLU A 162 2.84 7.81 14.04
N GLY A 163 1.83 8.67 14.08
CA GLY A 163 1.99 10.09 14.42
C GLY A 163 2.37 11.01 13.26
N ALA A 164 2.58 10.48 12.04
CA ALA A 164 2.75 11.30 10.85
C ALA A 164 1.42 11.93 10.42
N THR A 165 1.48 13.18 9.95
CA THR A 165 0.34 13.95 9.44
C THR A 165 -0.24 13.39 8.13
N ILE A 166 0.48 12.48 7.46
CA ILE A 166 0.13 11.94 6.15
C ILE A 166 0.14 10.40 6.22
N TYR A 167 -1.05 9.80 6.18
CA TYR A 167 -1.22 8.42 5.75
C TYR A 167 -1.46 8.45 4.24
N LEU A 168 -0.55 7.87 3.46
CA LEU A 168 -0.69 7.77 2.01
C LEU A 168 -1.72 6.70 1.67
N LYS A 169 -2.98 7.07 1.86
CA LYS A 169 -4.16 6.28 1.53
C LYS A 169 -4.80 6.71 0.21
N GLU A 170 -4.24 7.73 -0.45
CA GLU A 170 -4.82 8.36 -1.63
C GLU A 170 -3.97 8.13 -2.87
N ALA A 171 -4.65 7.90 -3.99
CA ALA A 171 -4.09 7.93 -5.33
C ALA A 171 -4.90 8.91 -6.17
N VAL A 172 -4.19 9.76 -6.91
CA VAL A 172 -4.79 10.78 -7.78
C VAL A 172 -4.52 10.42 -9.24
N ILE A 173 -5.55 10.46 -10.06
CA ILE A 173 -5.48 10.32 -11.51
C ILE A 173 -6.05 11.61 -12.11
N ASN A 174 -5.21 12.35 -12.82
CA ASN A 174 -5.63 13.46 -13.65
C ASN A 174 -5.86 12.93 -15.06
N ILE A 175 -7.07 13.13 -15.56
CA ILE A 175 -7.52 12.69 -16.88
C ILE A 175 -7.59 13.93 -17.76
N SER A 176 -6.73 13.98 -18.78
CA SER A 176 -6.75 15.02 -19.80
C SER A 176 -7.77 14.67 -20.87
N ASP A 177 -8.57 15.67 -21.23
CA ASP A 177 -9.45 15.70 -22.39
C ASP A 177 -8.59 15.71 -23.67
N VAL A 178 -8.93 14.87 -24.66
CA VAL A 178 -8.20 14.78 -25.94
C VAL A 178 -9.07 15.03 -27.17
N ASP A 179 -10.33 15.40 -26.98
CA ASP A 179 -11.27 15.69 -28.07
C ASP A 179 -11.15 17.13 -28.64
#